data_AF-A0A060X3N8-F1
#
_entry.id   AF-A0A060X3N8-F1
#
_cell.length_a   1.000
_cell.length_b   1.000
_cell.length_c   1.000
_cell.angle_alpha   90.00
_cell.angle_beta   90.00
_cell.angle_gamma   90.00
#
_symmetry.space_group_name_H-M   'P 1'
#
loop_
_entity.id
_entity.type
_entity.pdbx_description
1 polymer ?
#
loop_
_entity_poly.entity_id
_entity_poly.type
_entity_poly.pdbx_seq_one_letter_code
_entity_poly.pdbx_strand_id
1 'polypeptide(L)'
;MPVENILSSLFCRHTPSQYTCYTVFFISIEICQIADVLIRKTRRLSIFQQGFFRNKVLVSAIVFQLLLGNLLCYCPGMPNIFNFMPIRGQWWFVPIPYGILIFVYDEIRKLGVRRHPGSWWDQELYY
;
A
#
# COMPACT_ATOMS: atom_id res chain seq x y z
N MET A 1 -22.80 -25.49 31.21
CA MET A 1 -22.48 -26.02 29.86
C MET A 1 -23.14 -25.31 28.66
N PRO A 2 -24.24 -24.52 28.75
CA PRO A 2 -24.72 -23.76 27.58
C PRO A 2 -24.08 -22.36 27.41
N VAL A 3 -23.64 -21.72 28.50
CA VAL A 3 -23.12 -20.34 28.47
C VAL A 3 -21.73 -20.24 27.81
N GLU A 4 -20.85 -21.23 27.98
CA GLU A 4 -19.54 -21.28 27.30
C GLU A 4 -19.66 -21.51 25.79
N ASN A 5 -20.65 -22.27 25.34
CA ASN A 5 -20.93 -22.47 23.90
C ASN A 5 -21.52 -21.21 23.25
N ILE A 6 -22.33 -20.45 24.00
CA ILE A 6 -22.87 -19.17 23.54
C ILE A 6 -21.76 -18.11 23.52
N LEU A 7 -20.92 -18.04 24.56
CA LEU A 7 -19.77 -17.13 24.60
C LEU A 7 -18.74 -17.46 23.52
N SER A 8 -18.39 -18.74 23.31
CA SER A 8 -17.47 -19.13 22.25
C SER A 8 -18.05 -18.86 20.86
N SER A 9 -19.34 -19.09 20.61
CA SER A 9 -19.97 -18.75 19.32
C SER A 9 -20.14 -17.24 19.09
N LEU A 10 -20.36 -16.44 20.13
CA LEU A 10 -20.37 -14.96 20.07
C LEU A 10 -18.95 -14.41 19.85
N PHE A 11 -17.95 -14.91 20.58
CA PHE A 11 -16.56 -14.49 20.46
C PHE A 11 -15.96 -14.90 19.11
N CYS A 12 -16.30 -16.10 18.63
CA CYS A 12 -15.90 -16.63 17.31
C CYS A 12 -16.56 -15.89 16.14
N ARG A 13 -17.66 -15.16 16.35
CA ARG A 13 -18.27 -14.31 15.32
C ARG A 13 -17.51 -13.00 15.08
N HIS A 14 -16.80 -12.47 16.07
CA HIS A 14 -16.07 -11.21 15.96
C HIS A 14 -14.67 -11.39 15.32
N THR A 15 -13.99 -12.51 15.59
CA THR A 15 -12.62 -12.77 15.12
C THR A 15 -12.43 -12.82 13.60
N PRO A 16 -13.29 -13.47 12.77
CA PRO A 16 -13.06 -13.54 11.32
C PRO A 16 -13.15 -12.17 10.63
N SER A 17 -14.00 -11.28 11.15
CA SER A 17 -14.10 -9.91 10.63
C SER A 17 -12.88 -9.07 10.97
N GLN A 18 -12.28 -9.27 12.16
CA GLN A 18 -11.07 -8.56 12.58
C GLN A 18 -9.85 -8.98 11.75
N TYR A 19 -9.68 -10.27 11.51
CA TYR A 19 -8.61 -10.82 10.68
C TYR A 19 -8.70 -10.33 9.22
N THR A 20 -9.91 -10.25 8.69
CA THR A 20 -10.15 -9.64 7.38
C THR A 20 -9.74 -8.16 7.37
N CYS A 21 -10.08 -7.40 8.41
CA CYS A 21 -9.70 -5.99 8.54
C CYS A 21 -8.17 -5.79 8.56
N TYR A 22 -7.44 -6.59 9.35
CA TYR A 22 -5.98 -6.54 9.38
C TYR A 22 -5.35 -6.85 8.03
N THR A 23 -5.87 -7.86 7.32
CA THR A 23 -5.35 -8.23 6.00
C THR A 23 -5.61 -7.12 4.97
N VAL A 24 -6.81 -6.50 4.98
CA VAL A 24 -7.14 -5.38 4.08
C VAL A 24 -6.30 -4.14 4.38
N PHE A 25 -6.07 -3.84 5.66
CA PHE A 25 -5.21 -2.73 6.07
C PHE A 25 -3.75 -2.95 5.64
N PHE A 26 -3.24 -4.19 5.78
CA PHE A 26 -1.91 -4.57 5.32
C PHE A 26 -1.74 -4.37 3.82
N ILE A 27 -2.66 -4.90 2.98
CA ILE A 27 -2.62 -4.68 1.53
C ILE A 27 -2.69 -3.18 1.19
N SER A 28 -3.51 -2.42 1.90
CA SER A 28 -3.62 -0.98 1.67
C SER A 28 -2.28 -0.28 1.90
N ILE A 29 -1.54 -0.66 2.94
CA ILE A 29 -0.19 -0.17 3.19
C ILE A 29 0.75 -0.59 2.06
N GLU A 30 0.73 -1.85 1.62
CA GLU A 30 1.62 -2.31 0.53
C GLU A 30 1.44 -1.51 -0.76
N ILE A 31 0.19 -1.20 -1.14
CA ILE A 31 -0.11 -0.38 -2.33
C ILE A 31 0.37 1.06 -2.14
N CYS A 32 0.13 1.68 -0.98
CA CYS A 32 0.64 3.01 -0.67
C CYS A 32 2.17 3.06 -0.74
N GLN A 33 2.86 2.05 -0.23
CA GLN A 33 4.32 1.96 -0.27
C GLN A 33 4.87 1.88 -1.69
N ILE A 34 4.15 1.22 -2.61
CA ILE A 34 4.52 1.20 -4.03
C ILE A 34 4.42 2.62 -4.62
N ALA A 35 3.41 3.41 -4.26
CA ALA A 35 3.32 4.80 -4.68
C ALA A 35 4.44 5.66 -4.06
N ASP A 36 4.70 5.51 -2.76
CA ASP A 36 5.72 6.27 -2.04
C ASP A 36 7.13 6.00 -2.56
N VAL A 37 7.47 4.75 -2.86
CA VAL A 37 8.80 4.40 -3.39
C VAL A 37 9.03 5.01 -4.77
N LEU A 38 7.97 5.17 -5.57
CA LEU A 38 8.03 5.84 -6.86
C LEU A 38 8.24 7.34 -6.73
N ILE A 39 7.59 7.97 -5.77
CA ILE A 39 7.75 9.40 -5.48
C ILE A 39 9.18 9.69 -5.03
N ARG A 40 9.67 8.95 -4.04
CA ARG A 40 11.02 9.15 -3.47
C ARG A 40 12.14 8.97 -4.49
N LYS A 41 11.90 8.22 -5.57
CA LYS A 41 12.87 8.06 -6.68
C LYS A 41 13.18 9.39 -7.39
N THR A 42 12.25 10.32 -7.42
CA THR A 42 12.33 11.52 -8.26
C THR A 42 11.97 12.79 -7.49
N ARG A 43 12.98 13.54 -7.01
CA ARG A 43 12.77 14.81 -6.28
C ARG A 43 12.43 16.03 -7.17
N ARG A 44 12.94 16.10 -8.41
CA ARG A 44 12.62 17.20 -9.37
C ARG A 44 12.19 16.74 -10.75
N LEU A 45 12.59 15.55 -11.17
CA LEU A 45 12.29 15.05 -12.51
C LEU A 45 10.93 14.36 -12.54
N SER A 46 10.11 14.64 -13.56
CA SER A 46 8.85 13.92 -13.76
C SER A 46 9.17 12.45 -14.04
N ILE A 47 8.36 11.56 -13.48
CA ILE A 47 8.53 10.12 -13.60
C ILE A 47 8.51 9.69 -15.08
N PHE A 48 7.79 10.42 -15.93
CA PHE A 48 7.71 10.18 -17.37
C PHE A 48 9.02 10.48 -18.11
N GLN A 49 9.80 11.46 -17.68
CA GLN A 49 11.09 11.79 -18.31
C GLN A 49 12.22 10.87 -17.84
N GLN A 50 12.20 10.45 -16.57
CA GLN A 50 13.24 9.60 -15.99
C GLN A 50 13.10 8.12 -16.43
N GLY A 51 11.87 7.69 -16.69
CA GLY A 51 11.53 6.31 -17.03
C GLY A 51 11.34 5.44 -15.78
N PHE A 52 10.19 4.75 -15.71
CA PHE A 52 9.82 3.88 -14.60
C PHE A 52 10.78 2.69 -14.45
N PHE A 53 11.06 1.99 -15.56
CA PHE A 53 11.79 0.73 -15.59
C PHE A 53 13.32 0.84 -15.70
N ARG A 54 13.86 2.06 -15.76
CA ARG A 54 15.31 2.26 -15.96
C ARG A 54 16.15 1.86 -14.74
N ASN A 55 15.55 1.87 -13.53
CA ASN A 55 16.21 1.41 -12.31
C ASN A 55 15.76 -0.01 -11.98
N LYS A 56 16.60 -0.99 -12.33
CA LYS A 56 16.32 -2.42 -12.12
C LYS A 56 16.19 -2.79 -10.63
N VAL A 57 16.98 -2.15 -9.76
CA VAL A 57 16.96 -2.41 -8.31
C VAL A 57 15.62 -1.98 -7.69
N LEU A 58 15.07 -0.84 -8.14
CA LEU A 58 13.77 -0.38 -7.68
C LEU A 58 12.65 -1.32 -8.13
N VAL A 59 12.67 -1.73 -9.40
CA VAL A 59 11.65 -2.66 -9.93
C VAL A 59 11.73 -4.01 -9.22
N SER A 60 12.93 -4.53 -8.95
CA SER A 60 13.08 -5.77 -8.17
C SER A 60 12.56 -5.62 -6.74
N ALA A 61 12.74 -4.46 -6.11
CA ALA A 61 12.21 -4.21 -4.76
C ALA A 61 10.67 -4.21 -4.75
N ILE A 62 10.03 -3.56 -5.73
CA ILE A 62 8.56 -3.55 -5.87
C ILE A 62 8.03 -4.97 -6.09
N VAL A 63 8.67 -5.75 -6.97
CA VAL A 63 8.27 -7.14 -7.24
C VAL A 63 8.45 -8.01 -6.00
N PHE A 64 9.57 -7.87 -5.28
CA PHE A 64 9.83 -8.61 -4.06
C PHE A 64 8.80 -8.28 -2.97
N GLN A 65 8.42 -7.01 -2.82
CA GLN A 65 7.39 -6.59 -1.88
C GLN A 65 6.02 -7.21 -2.21
N LEU A 66 5.61 -7.16 -3.48
CA LEU A 66 4.36 -7.80 -3.93
C LEU A 66 4.37 -9.33 -3.74
N LEU A 67 5.53 -9.97 -3.96
CA LEU A 67 5.69 -11.40 -3.73
C LEU A 67 5.56 -11.76 -2.25
N LEU A 68 6.17 -10.96 -1.36
CA LEU A 68 6.01 -11.14 0.08
C LEU A 68 4.56 -10.95 0.51
N GLY A 69 3.87 -9.91 0.03
CA GLY A 69 2.45 -9.69 0.32
C GLY A 69 1.56 -10.84 -0.12
N ASN A 70 1.76 -11.34 -1.34
CA ASN A 70 1.04 -12.51 -1.84
C ASN A 70 1.39 -13.79 -1.06
N LEU A 71 2.67 -14.00 -0.72
CA LEU A 71 3.08 -15.13 0.10
C LEU A 71 2.38 -15.06 1.47
N LEU A 72 2.35 -13.89 2.11
CA LEU A 72 1.67 -13.68 3.39
C LEU A 72 0.16 -13.90 3.30
N CYS A 73 -0.50 -13.49 2.21
CA CYS A 73 -1.95 -13.65 2.06
C CYS A 73 -2.40 -15.07 1.72
N TYR A 74 -1.57 -15.84 0.98
CA TYR A 74 -1.97 -17.14 0.43
C TYR A 74 -1.23 -18.34 1.02
N CYS A 75 -0.23 -18.17 1.88
CA CYS A 75 0.43 -19.31 2.53
C CYS A 75 -0.51 -20.00 3.56
N PRO A 76 -0.69 -21.33 3.48
CA PRO A 76 -1.43 -22.07 4.49
C PRO A 76 -0.66 -22.07 5.82
N GLY A 77 -1.29 -21.61 6.90
CA GLY A 77 -0.69 -21.50 8.25
C GLY A 77 -0.62 -20.07 8.80
N MET A 78 -0.81 -19.05 7.96
CA MET A 78 -0.83 -17.64 8.37
C MET A 78 -1.98 -17.21 9.29
N PRO A 79 -3.19 -17.82 9.26
CA PRO A 79 -4.26 -17.46 10.20
C PRO A 79 -3.85 -17.66 11.67
N ASN A 80 -2.99 -18.65 11.97
CA ASN A 80 -2.58 -18.97 13.34
C ASN A 80 -1.37 -18.16 13.82
N ILE A 81 -0.57 -17.59 12.91
CA ILE A 81 0.69 -16.88 13.22
C ILE A 81 0.49 -15.36 13.12
N PHE A 82 -0.11 -14.91 12.02
CA PHE A 82 -0.26 -13.50 11.68
C PHE A 82 -1.71 -13.05 11.52
N ASN A 83 -2.68 -13.94 11.78
CA ASN A 83 -4.10 -13.61 11.72
C ASN A 83 -4.55 -13.10 10.33
N PHE A 84 -3.89 -13.53 9.26
CA PHE A 84 -4.26 -13.17 7.90
C PHE A 84 -5.25 -14.16 7.31
N MET A 85 -6.27 -13.65 6.63
CA MET A 85 -7.31 -14.43 5.98
C MET A 85 -7.24 -14.21 4.46
N PRO A 86 -7.43 -15.25 3.63
CA PRO A 86 -7.39 -15.09 2.18
C PRO A 86 -8.48 -14.11 1.72
N ILE A 87 -8.03 -12.98 1.17
CA ILE A 87 -8.92 -11.89 0.77
C ILE A 87 -9.40 -12.09 -0.65
N ARG A 88 -10.66 -11.72 -0.92
CA ARG A 88 -11.21 -11.69 -2.28
C ARG A 88 -10.54 -10.58 -3.09
N GLY A 89 -10.33 -10.81 -4.39
CA GLY A 89 -9.74 -9.82 -5.30
C GLY A 89 -10.45 -8.46 -5.34
N GLN A 90 -11.72 -8.39 -4.95
CA GLN A 90 -12.48 -7.15 -4.82
C GLN A 90 -11.84 -6.13 -3.86
N TRP A 91 -11.21 -6.61 -2.77
CA TRP A 91 -10.60 -5.75 -1.76
C TRP A 91 -9.30 -5.10 -2.23
N TRP A 92 -8.66 -5.66 -3.26
CA TRP A 92 -7.47 -5.08 -3.89
C TRP A 92 -7.79 -3.78 -4.62
N PHE A 93 -9.04 -3.55 -5.02
CA PHE A 93 -9.44 -2.32 -5.71
C PHE A 93 -9.63 -1.13 -4.77
N VAL A 94 -9.82 -1.36 -3.46
CA VAL A 94 -10.03 -0.31 -2.46
C VAL A 94 -8.82 0.65 -2.36
N PRO A 95 -7.56 0.17 -2.27
CA PRO A 95 -6.40 1.06 -2.19
C PRO A 95 -5.92 1.64 -3.52
N ILE A 96 -6.34 1.10 -4.67
CA ILE A 96 -5.95 1.61 -6.00
C ILE A 96 -6.25 3.10 -6.19
N PRO A 97 -7.46 3.64 -5.90
CA PRO A 97 -7.73 5.07 -6.05
C PRO A 97 -6.85 5.93 -5.14
N TYR A 98 -6.49 5.45 -3.96
CA TYR A 98 -5.57 6.17 -3.06
C TYR A 98 -4.16 6.22 -3.64
N GLY A 99 -3.65 5.12 -4.19
CA GLY A 99 -2.36 5.10 -4.88
C GLY A 99 -2.31 6.05 -6.08
N ILE A 100 -3.40 6.12 -6.87
CA ILE A 100 -3.51 7.06 -7.99
C ILE A 100 -3.52 8.51 -7.49
N LEU A 101 -4.26 8.81 -6.42
CA LEU A 101 -4.32 10.16 -5.85
C LEU A 101 -2.95 10.64 -5.37
N ILE A 102 -2.20 9.78 -4.67
CA ILE A 102 -0.83 10.06 -4.21
C ILE A 102 0.08 10.36 -5.42
N PHE A 103 -0.01 9.55 -6.47
CA PHE A 103 0.77 9.74 -7.70
C PHE A 103 0.45 11.06 -8.40
N VAL A 104 -0.83 11.40 -8.56
CA VAL A 104 -1.28 12.65 -9.19
C VAL A 104 -0.83 13.86 -8.38
N TYR A 105 -0.99 13.81 -7.05
CA TYR A 105 -0.56 14.87 -6.15
C TYR A 105 0.95 15.16 -6.28
N ASP A 106 1.78 14.12 -6.34
CA ASP A 106 3.23 14.30 -6.48
C ASP A 106 3.64 14.88 -7.85
N GLU A 107 3.02 14.43 -8.95
CA GLU A 107 3.29 15.03 -10.27
C GLU A 107 2.86 16.50 -10.31
N ILE A 108 1.72 16.88 -9.71
CA ILE A 108 1.30 18.28 -9.61
C ILE A 108 2.31 19.10 -8.79
N ARG A 109 2.77 18.59 -7.65
CA ARG A 109 3.80 19.25 -6.82
C ARG A 109 5.09 19.47 -7.62
N LYS A 110 5.58 18.44 -8.31
CA LYS A 110 6.78 18.52 -9.15
C LYS A 110 6.60 19.48 -10.34
N LEU A 111 5.41 19.53 -10.95
CA LEU A 111 5.06 20.50 -12.00
C LEU A 111 5.07 21.94 -11.48
N GLY A 112 4.54 22.18 -10.27
CA GLY A 112 4.57 23.48 -9.61
C GLY A 112 5.99 23.99 -9.36
N VAL A 113 6.85 23.14 -8.78
CA VAL A 113 8.28 23.43 -8.54
C VAL A 113 9.05 23.73 -9.85
N ARG A 114 8.71 23.04 -10.95
CA ARG A 114 9.33 23.28 -12.27
C ARG A 114 8.90 24.59 -12.92
N ARG A 115 7.64 25.01 -12.74
CA ARG A 115 7.11 26.23 -13.36
C ARG A 115 7.46 27.50 -12.60
N HIS A 116 7.68 27.42 -11.28
CA HIS A 116 7.99 28.58 -10.44
C HIS A 116 9.25 28.36 -9.58
N PRO A 117 10.46 28.29 -10.18
CA PRO A 117 11.70 28.21 -9.42
C PRO A 117 11.89 29.49 -8.59
N GLY A 118 12.00 29.34 -7.26
CA GLY A 118 12.19 30.46 -6.32
C GLY A 118 10.93 31.02 -5.65
N SER A 119 9.76 30.42 -5.85
CA SER A 119 8.54 30.72 -5.08
C SER A 119 8.56 30.04 -3.70
N TRP A 120 7.73 30.50 -2.76
CA TRP A 120 7.49 29.87 -1.45
C TRP A 120 7.29 28.34 -1.55
N TRP A 121 6.61 27.87 -2.62
CA TRP A 121 6.40 26.45 -2.91
C TRP A 121 7.71 25.65 -3.10
N ASP A 122 8.78 26.24 -3.63
CA ASP A 122 10.09 25.58 -3.81
C ASP A 122 10.95 25.66 -2.54
N GLN A 123 10.60 26.51 -1.57
CA GLN A 123 11.29 26.63 -0.29
C GLN A 123 10.65 25.72 0.78
N GLU A 124 9.32 25.64 0.82
CA GLU A 124 8.59 24.83 1.82
C GLU A 124 8.39 23.35 1.39
N LEU A 125 8.09 23.08 0.12
CA LEU A 125 7.69 21.72 -0.33
C LEU A 125 8.82 20.91 -0.94
N TYR A 126 10.04 21.46 -0.94
CA TYR A 126 11.23 20.85 -1.48
C TYR A 126 11.96 20.01 -0.43
N TYR A 127 11.41 18.82 -0.15
CA TYR A 127 12.05 17.78 0.65
C TYR A 127 12.02 16.44 -0.10
#